data_AF-A0A0A0M652-F1
#
_entry.id   AF-A0A0A0M652-F1
#
_cell.length_a   1.000
_cell.length_b   1.000
_cell.length_c   1.000
_cell.angle_alpha   90.00
_cell.angle_beta   90.00
_cell.angle_gamma   90.00
#
_symmetry.space_group_name_H-M   'P 1'
#
loop_
_entity.id
_entity.type
_entity.pdbx_description
1 polymer ?
#
loop_
_entity_poly.entity_id
_entity_poly.type
_entity_poly.pdbx_seq_one_letter_code
_entity_poly.pdbx_strand_id
1 'polypeptide(L)'
;MSWNVQLELDPLLLERVRRFAGTRGWSLERALAQLVERGLLAAEAEALPRFDPSDDAALRAAIAAMEQIQDDPGFSLIGRAGGASRDEPQSAPEPRQLAAG
;
A
#
# COMPACT_ATOMS: atom_id res chain seq x y z
N MET A 1 -32.38 0.97 29.33
CA MET A 1 -32.66 2.42 29.22
C MET A 1 -32.19 2.87 27.86
N SER A 2 -33.06 3.42 27.02
CA SER A 2 -32.68 3.93 25.69
C SER A 2 -32.69 5.45 25.76
N TRP A 3 -31.55 6.10 25.53
CA TRP A 3 -31.44 7.56 25.47
C TRP A 3 -31.47 7.99 24.01
N ASN A 4 -32.36 8.91 23.66
CA ASN A 4 -32.40 9.54 22.34
C ASN A 4 -31.77 10.93 22.44
N VAL A 5 -30.95 11.28 21.45
CA VAL A 5 -30.32 12.60 21.31
C VAL A 5 -30.81 13.23 20.02
N GLN A 6 -31.18 14.51 20.08
CA GLN A 6 -31.62 15.28 18.92
C GLN A 6 -30.52 16.29 18.57
N LEU A 7 -30.03 16.25 17.33
CA LEU A 7 -28.98 17.13 16.82
C LEU A 7 -29.54 18.04 15.74
N GLU A 8 -29.30 19.34 15.90
CA GLU A 8 -29.47 20.32 14.82
C GLU A 8 -28.19 20.32 13.97
N LEU A 9 -28.35 20.12 12.67
CA LEU A 9 -27.25 20.13 11.71
C LEU A 9 -27.31 21.38 10.86
N ASP A 10 -26.17 22.02 10.68
CA ASP A 10 -26.01 23.05 9.67
C ASP A 10 -26.45 22.55 8.28
N PRO A 11 -27.16 23.35 7.47
CA PRO A 11 -27.69 22.92 6.17
C PRO A 11 -26.63 22.40 5.20
N LEU A 12 -25.42 22.98 5.20
CA LEU A 12 -24.34 22.52 4.33
C LEU A 12 -23.83 21.14 4.77
N LEU A 13 -23.73 20.92 6.07
CA LEU A 13 -23.38 19.60 6.61
C LEU A 13 -24.45 18.56 6.25
N LEU A 14 -25.73 18.90 6.41
CA LEU A 14 -26.84 18.01 6.04
C LEU A 14 -26.78 17.60 4.56
N GLU A 15 -26.53 18.55 3.65
CA GLU A 15 -26.37 18.25 2.22
C GLU A 15 -25.15 17.37 1.92
N ARG A 16 -24.06 17.55 2.66
CA ARG A 16 -22.89 16.65 2.56
C ARG A 16 -23.22 15.23 3.01
N VAL A 17 -23.95 15.07 4.12
CA VAL A 17 -24.38 13.76 4.61
C VAL A 17 -25.34 13.11 3.62
N ARG A 18 -26.30 13.86 3.04
CA ARG A 18 -27.21 13.36 2.01
C ARG A 18 -26.47 12.82 0.80
N ARG A 19 -25.50 13.57 0.27
CA ARG A 19 -24.65 13.10 -0.83
C ARG A 19 -23.85 11.86 -0.44
N PHE A 20 -23.24 11.86 0.75
CA PHE A 20 -22.50 10.72 1.27
C PHE A 20 -23.39 9.45 1.35
N ALA A 21 -24.62 9.59 1.85
CA ALA A 21 -25.59 8.51 1.93
C ALA A 21 -26.01 8.03 0.53
N GLY A 22 -26.30 8.96 -0.38
CA GLY A 22 -26.69 8.68 -1.77
C GLY A 22 -25.65 7.85 -2.53
N THR A 23 -24.36 8.19 -2.39
CA THR A 23 -23.27 7.42 -3.04
C THR A 23 -23.17 5.96 -2.58
N ARG A 24 -23.78 5.61 -1.44
CA ARG A 24 -23.73 4.27 -0.83
C ARG A 24 -25.08 3.56 -0.81
N GLY A 25 -26.13 4.19 -1.32
CA GLY A 25 -27.51 3.70 -1.20
C GLY A 25 -27.98 3.58 0.26
N TRP A 26 -27.44 4.41 1.17
CA TRP A 26 -27.81 4.39 2.58
C TRP A 26 -28.95 5.35 2.88
N SER A 27 -29.76 5.02 3.89
CA SER A 27 -30.67 6.00 4.49
C SER A 27 -29.89 7.09 5.24
N LEU A 28 -30.51 8.26 5.41
CA LEU A 28 -29.92 9.38 6.15
C LEU A 28 -29.59 8.99 7.59
N GLU A 29 -30.50 8.28 8.27
CA GLU A 29 -30.32 7.81 9.64
C GLU A 29 -29.13 6.83 9.76
N ARG A 30 -29.03 5.85 8.86
CA ARG A 30 -27.88 4.93 8.82
C ARG A 30 -26.58 5.68 8.56
N ALA A 31 -26.59 6.64 7.63
CA ALA A 31 -25.39 7.42 7.35
C ALA A 31 -24.95 8.23 8.57
N LEU A 32 -25.89 8.88 9.27
CA LEU A 32 -25.59 9.63 10.50
C LEU A 32 -25.04 8.73 11.60
N ALA A 33 -25.68 7.59 11.87
CA ALA A 33 -25.18 6.62 12.85
C ALA A 33 -23.74 6.19 12.55
N GLN A 34 -23.46 5.80 11.30
CA GLN A 34 -22.11 5.38 10.90
C GLN A 34 -21.09 6.52 10.93
N LEU A 35 -21.50 7.76 10.66
CA LEU A 35 -20.62 8.92 10.70
C LEU A 35 -20.29 9.31 12.14
N VAL A 36 -21.25 9.24 13.06
CA VAL A 36 -21.04 9.50 14.49
C VAL A 36 -20.10 8.44 15.08
N GLU A 37 -20.36 7.15 14.81
CA GLU A 37 -19.50 6.05 15.28
C GLU A 37 -18.06 6.22 14.78
N ARG A 38 -17.88 6.46 13.49
CA ARG A 38 -16.54 6.68 12.91
C ARG A 38 -15.88 7.96 13.38
N GLY A 39 -16.65 9.02 13.57
CA GLY A 39 -16.16 10.30 14.08
C GLY A 39 -15.66 10.16 15.52
N LEU A 40 -16.38 9.41 16.35
CA LEU A 40 -15.96 9.10 17.72
C LEU A 40 -14.65 8.31 17.72
N LEU A 41 -14.57 7.22 16.94
CA LEU A 41 -13.35 6.43 16.83
C LEU A 41 -12.16 7.26 16.33
N ALA A 42 -12.38 8.19 15.39
CA ALA A 42 -11.33 9.08 14.91
C ALA A 42 -10.86 10.06 16.00
N ALA A 43 -11.77 10.64 16.77
CA ALA A 43 -11.44 11.55 17.87
C ALA A 43 -10.70 10.82 19.00
N GLU A 44 -11.07 9.57 19.30
CA GLU A 44 -10.38 8.72 20.27
C GLU A 44 -8.96 8.35 19.80
N ALA A 45 -8.80 8.07 18.50
CA ALA A 45 -7.48 7.76 17.93
C ALA A 45 -6.55 8.98 17.89
N GLU A 46 -7.07 10.21 17.72
CA GLU A 46 -6.27 11.44 17.84
C GLU A 46 -5.76 11.68 19.26
N ALA A 47 -6.49 11.19 20.27
CA ALA A 47 -6.08 11.30 21.67
C ALA A 47 -4.96 10.31 22.06
N LEU A 48 -4.71 9.26 21.25
CA LEU A 48 -3.56 8.39 21.43
C LEU A 48 -2.30 9.03 20.83
N PRO A 49 -1.14 8.97 21.53
CA PRO A 49 0.13 9.34 20.91
C PRO A 49 0.33 8.50 19.63
N ARG A 50 0.35 9.17 18.47
CA ARG A 50 0.44 8.54 17.15
C ARG A 50 1.77 7.82 16.90
N PHE A 51 2.78 8.17 17.68
CA PHE A 51 4.05 7.47 17.80
C PHE A 51 4.49 7.58 19.26
N ASP A 52 4.75 6.44 19.88
CA ASP A 52 5.51 6.42 21.14
C ASP A 52 6.98 6.72 20.82
N PRO A 53 7.82 7.19 21.76
CA PRO A 53 9.24 7.44 21.49
C PRO A 53 9.99 6.24 20.90
N SER A 54 9.53 5.02 21.14
CA SER A 54 10.07 3.81 20.49
C SER A 54 9.88 3.82 18.97
N ASP A 55 8.73 4.26 18.49
CA ASP A 55 8.43 4.29 17.06
C ASP A 55 9.19 5.41 16.34
N ASP A 56 9.33 6.58 16.98
CA ASP A 56 10.16 7.68 16.48
C ASP A 56 11.63 7.25 16.39
N ALA A 57 12.15 6.54 17.40
CA ALA A 57 13.50 6.00 17.37
C ALA A 57 13.69 4.96 16.25
N ALA A 58 12.73 4.05 16.09
CA ALA A 58 12.76 3.03 15.04
C ALA A 58 12.72 3.66 13.63
N LEU A 59 11.85 4.65 13.42
CA LEU A 59 11.72 5.34 12.14
C LEU A 59 12.98 6.14 11.78
N ARG A 60 13.57 6.84 12.76
CA ARG A 60 14.85 7.55 12.58
C ARG A 60 15.99 6.59 12.23
N ALA A 61 16.06 5.44 12.89
CA ALA A 61 17.07 4.43 12.58
C ALA A 61 16.91 3.88 11.16
N ALA A 62 15.68 3.63 10.71
CA ALA A 62 15.40 3.17 9.36
C ALA A 62 15.79 4.22 8.29
N ILE A 63 15.45 5.50 8.52
CA ILE A 63 15.85 6.60 7.62
C ILE A 63 17.37 6.71 7.55
N ALA A 64 18.05 6.75 8.69
CA ALA A 64 19.50 6.83 8.74
C ALA A 64 20.17 5.67 8.00
N ALA A 65 19.61 4.45 8.10
CA ALA A 65 20.10 3.30 7.34
C ALA A 65 19.88 3.44 5.83
N MET A 66 18.74 3.98 5.39
CA MET A 66 18.47 4.22 3.97
C MET A 66 19.39 5.29 3.37
N GLU A 67 19.74 6.33 4.13
CA GLU A 67 20.66 7.39 3.69
C GLU A 67 22.10 6.89 3.49
N GLN A 68 22.48 5.75 4.07
CA GLN A 68 23.79 5.13 3.83
C GLN A 68 23.84 4.34 2.51
N ILE A 69 22.71 4.18 1.82
CA ILE A 69 22.69 3.49 0.53
C ILE A 69 23.30 4.42 -0.52
N GLN A 70 24.43 3.99 -1.07
CA GLN A 70 25.10 4.66 -2.18
C GLN A 70 24.20 4.68 -3.43
N ASP A 71 24.08 5.86 -4.06
CA ASP A 71 23.42 6.06 -5.36
C ASP A 71 24.28 5.43 -6.47
N ASP A 72 24.20 4.11 -6.60
CA ASP A 72 24.87 3.35 -7.66
C ASP A 72 23.88 3.07 -8.81
N PRO A 73 24.07 3.68 -10.00
CA PRO A 73 23.25 3.40 -11.19
C PRO A 73 23.20 1.91 -11.57
N GLY A 74 24.19 1.13 -11.12
CA GLY A 74 24.28 -0.31 -11.27
C GLY A 74 23.15 -1.08 -10.60
N PHE A 75 22.56 -0.58 -9.49
CA PHE A 75 21.41 -1.24 -8.85
C PHE A 75 20.20 -1.32 -9.78
N SER A 76 19.98 -0.29 -10.62
CA SER A 76 18.91 -0.28 -11.63
C SER A 76 19.15 -1.28 -12.78
N LEU A 77 20.35 -1.86 -12.88
CA LEU A 77 20.76 -2.79 -13.94
C LEU A 77 20.79 -4.26 -13.49
N ILE A 78 20.67 -4.52 -12.18
CA ILE A 78 20.59 -5.88 -11.63
C ILE A 78 19.29 -6.53 -12.11
N GLY A 79 19.42 -7.55 -12.98
CA GLY A 79 18.29 -8.23 -13.64
C GLY A 79 18.23 -8.06 -15.16
N ARG A 80 18.97 -7.09 -15.73
CA ARG A 80 19.02 -6.85 -17.19
C ARG A 80 20.14 -7.63 -17.91
N ALA A 81 21.17 -8.07 -17.18
CA ALA A 81 22.37 -8.70 -17.73
C ALA A 81 22.24 -10.22 -17.99
N GLY A 82 21.01 -10.75 -18.20
CA GLY A 82 20.76 -12.19 -18.38
C GLY A 82 20.29 -12.62 -19.77
N GLY A 83 20.34 -11.74 -20.79
CA GLY A 83 19.69 -11.97 -22.09
C GLY A 83 20.57 -12.32 -23.30
N ALA A 84 21.89 -12.41 -23.16
CA ALA A 84 22.80 -12.83 -24.23
C ALA A 84 23.98 -13.55 -23.56
N SER A 85 24.17 -14.86 -23.63
CA SER A 85 24.06 -15.73 -24.79
C SER A 85 23.72 -17.15 -24.32
N ARG A 86 22.56 -17.67 -24.70
CA ARG A 86 22.27 -19.11 -24.65
C ARG A 86 21.63 -19.52 -25.96
N ASP A 87 22.44 -19.52 -27.01
CA ASP A 87 22.14 -20.18 -28.28
C ASP A 87 23.47 -20.39 -29.01
N GLU A 88 24.20 -21.45 -28.65
CA GLU A 88 25.08 -22.10 -29.62
C GLU A 88 24.34 -23.37 -30.11
N PRO A 89 24.00 -23.47 -31.40
CA PRO A 89 23.46 -24.71 -31.95
C PRO A 89 24.59 -25.75 -31.92
N GLN A 90 24.41 -26.76 -31.07
CA GLN A 90 25.26 -27.94 -31.01
C GLN A 90 25.28 -28.61 -32.39
N SER A 91 26.39 -28.44 -33.12
CA SER A 91 26.61 -29.09 -34.40
C SER A 91 26.62 -30.60 -34.19
N ALA A 92 25.76 -31.29 -34.93
CA ALA A 92 25.61 -32.74 -34.90
C ALA A 92 26.95 -33.44 -35.22
N PRO A 93 27.27 -34.57 -34.57
CA PRO A 93 28.50 -35.31 -34.88
C PRO A 93 28.37 -35.97 -36.27
N GLU A 94 29.39 -35.77 -37.12
CA GLU A 94 29.49 -36.38 -38.46
C GLU A 94 29.54 -37.92 -38.40
N PRO A 95 29.03 -38.63 -39.43
CA PRO A 95 28.99 -40.09 -39.47
C PRO A 95 30.36 -40.74 -39.72
N ARG A 96 30.59 -41.86 -39.03
CA ARG A 96 31.83 -42.65 -38.95
C ARG A 96 32.38 -43.10 -40.30
N GLN A 97 33.68 -42.85 -40.53
CA GLN A 97 34.46 -43.59 -41.53
C GLN A 97 35.09 -44.83 -40.90
N LEU A 98 34.63 -46.00 -41.36
CA LEU A 98 35.26 -47.30 -41.11
C LEU A 98 36.50 -47.41 -42.01
N ALA A 99 37.69 -47.36 -41.43
CA ALA A 99 38.92 -47.69 -42.13
C ALA A 99 39.05 -49.22 -42.22
N ALA A 100 39.00 -49.75 -43.44
CA ALA A 100 39.46 -51.08 -43.80
C ALA A 100 40.99 -51.03 -44.02
N GLY A 101 41.71 -52.01 -43.49
CA GLY A 101 43.15 -52.18 -43.67
C GLY A 101 43.78 -52.97 -42.54
#